data_AF-A0A8D0GDJ0-F1
#
_entry.id   AF-A0A8D0GDJ0-F1
#
_cell.length_a   1.000
_cell.length_b   1.000
_cell.length_c   1.000
_cell.angle_alpha   90.00
_cell.angle_beta   90.00
_cell.angle_gamma   90.00
#
_symmetry.space_group_name_H-M   'P 1'
#
loop_
_entity.id
_entity.type
_entity.pdbx_description
1 polymer ?
#
loop_
_entity_poly.entity_id
_entity_poly.type
_entity_poly.pdbx_seq_one_letter_code
_entity_poly.pdbx_strand_id
1 'polypeptide(L)'
;MAASNKGTLAQMLEFSWILYNTGGLAGACKVTVTQPKEAAKNISTATISCTFNASGCPTSLPQVQWFRYLASTHEELCTPVCKDGGKFKATGPGLGNHALLQINTPTVNDSAIYVCGIAFSNSNASTSKQTGGGTTLVVQGKQKPLPEESVLMIVLSTLLFLYNAAILAVFIFFFKAKFKLLRKRGDLKGKHDKNSGRRICQAIAQEFYKKRYAVNSPPPENVERNDSIYQNR
;
A
#
# COMPACT_ATOMS: atom_id res chain seq x y z
N MET A 1 11.14 40.60 77.31
CA MET A 1 9.97 39.71 77.47
C MET A 1 9.31 39.55 76.11
N ALA A 2 9.49 38.41 75.45
CA ALA A 2 8.91 38.14 74.14
C ALA A 2 7.45 37.73 74.33
N ALA A 3 6.53 38.65 74.03
CA ALA A 3 5.10 38.34 73.97
C ALA A 3 4.87 37.45 72.73
N SER A 4 4.80 36.15 72.97
CA SER A 4 4.47 35.16 71.94
C SER A 4 3.07 35.44 71.40
N ASN A 5 3.00 35.76 70.11
CA ASN A 5 1.77 36.09 69.38
C ASN A 5 0.93 34.82 69.13
N LYS A 6 0.33 34.30 70.20
CA LYS A 6 -0.46 33.05 70.24
C LYS A 6 -1.72 33.11 69.36
N GLY A 7 -2.22 34.30 69.03
CA GLY A 7 -3.42 34.48 68.20
C GLY A 7 -3.21 34.13 66.72
N THR A 8 -2.05 34.50 66.16
CA THR A 8 -1.70 34.24 64.75
C THR A 8 -1.45 32.75 64.46
N LEU A 9 -0.86 32.02 65.41
CA LEU A 9 -0.62 30.58 65.27
C LEU A 9 -1.93 29.78 65.35
N ALA A 10 -2.83 30.16 66.26
CA ALA A 10 -4.15 29.53 66.37
C ALA A 10 -4.99 29.72 65.10
N GLN A 11 -5.00 30.93 64.52
CA GLN A 11 -5.70 31.20 63.26
C GLN A 11 -5.09 30.42 62.08
N MET A 12 -3.76 30.35 61.94
CA MET A 12 -3.13 29.54 60.88
C MET A 12 -3.42 28.03 61.01
N LEU A 13 -3.48 27.51 62.24
CA LEU A 13 -3.83 26.12 62.52
C LEU A 13 -5.29 25.81 62.16
N GLU A 14 -6.23 26.71 62.45
CA GLU A 14 -7.64 26.53 62.06
C GLU A 14 -7.83 26.57 60.54
N PHE A 15 -7.18 27.50 59.82
CA PHE A 15 -7.23 27.51 58.35
C PHE A 15 -6.60 26.25 57.73
N SER A 16 -5.51 25.75 58.32
CA SER A 16 -4.87 24.51 57.89
C SER A 16 -5.76 23.29 58.14
N TRP A 17 -6.54 23.28 59.23
CA TRP A 17 -7.47 22.19 59.54
C TRP A 17 -8.72 22.21 58.65
N ILE A 18 -9.21 23.39 58.26
CA ILE A 18 -10.32 23.53 57.29
C ILE A 18 -9.89 23.06 55.89
N LEU A 19 -8.64 23.34 55.49
CA LEU A 19 -8.08 22.87 54.23
C LEU A 19 -7.79 21.35 54.24
N TYR A 20 -7.46 20.78 55.40
CA TYR A 20 -7.23 19.34 55.54
C TYR A 20 -8.52 18.51 55.60
N ASN A 21 -9.61 19.03 56.18
CA ASN A 21 -10.90 18.32 56.28
C ASN A 21 -11.80 18.45 55.05
N THR A 22 -11.52 19.36 54.13
CA THR A 22 -12.25 19.45 52.84
C THR A 22 -11.61 18.63 51.73
N GLY A 23 -10.47 17.99 52.01
CA GLY A 23 -9.61 17.31 51.03
C GLY A 23 -9.68 15.78 50.98
N GLY A 24 -10.60 15.10 51.67
CA GLY A 24 -10.66 13.65 51.53
C GLY A 24 -11.75 12.92 52.31
N LEU A 25 -12.76 12.43 51.61
CA LEU A 25 -13.48 11.19 51.97
C LEU A 25 -14.22 10.49 50.82
N ALA A 26 -14.11 10.98 49.58
CA ALA A 26 -14.32 10.17 48.39
C ALA A 26 -13.17 10.47 47.43
N GLY A 27 -12.38 9.46 47.05
CA GLY A 27 -11.36 9.63 46.01
C GLY A 27 -12.00 10.26 44.79
N ALA A 28 -11.32 11.24 44.16
CA ALA A 28 -11.85 11.92 42.99
C ALA A 28 -12.34 10.90 41.95
N CYS A 29 -13.57 11.09 41.43
CA CYS A 29 -14.18 10.20 40.46
C CYS A 29 -13.21 9.92 39.31
N LYS A 30 -12.84 8.64 39.16
CA LYS A 30 -11.88 8.18 38.18
C LYS A 30 -12.53 7.15 37.28
N VAL A 31 -12.47 7.42 35.99
CA VAL A 31 -12.95 6.53 34.94
C VAL A 31 -11.75 6.03 34.14
N THR A 32 -11.76 4.75 33.80
CA THR A 32 -10.81 4.15 32.86
C THR A 32 -11.60 3.43 31.78
N VAL A 33 -11.21 3.63 30.52
CA VAL A 33 -11.91 3.08 29.36
C VAL A 33 -10.98 2.17 28.58
N THR A 34 -11.48 0.98 28.26
CA THR A 34 -10.76 -0.06 27.53
C THR A 34 -11.48 -0.34 26.22
N GLN A 35 -10.72 -0.33 25.13
CA GLN A 35 -11.19 -0.65 23.79
C GLN A 35 -10.26 -1.68 23.13
N PRO A 36 -10.79 -2.57 22.27
CA PRO A 36 -9.96 -3.44 21.45
C PRO A 36 -9.21 -2.63 20.39
N LYS A 37 -8.05 -3.12 19.95
CA LYS A 37 -7.26 -2.47 18.88
C LYS A 37 -7.96 -2.49 17.53
N GLU A 38 -8.71 -3.56 17.25
CA GLU A 38 -9.40 -3.78 15.98
C GLU A 38 -10.88 -4.08 16.21
N ALA A 39 -11.71 -3.61 15.29
CA ALA A 39 -13.15 -3.83 15.34
C ALA A 39 -13.51 -5.28 14.97
N ALA A 40 -14.48 -5.85 15.68
CA ALA A 40 -15.03 -7.16 15.32
C ALA A 40 -15.91 -7.01 14.07
N LYS A 41 -15.56 -7.73 13.00
CA LYS A 41 -16.28 -7.65 11.71
C LYS A 41 -17.13 -8.89 11.49
N ASN A 42 -18.34 -8.67 11.02
CA ASN A 42 -19.24 -9.68 10.47
C ASN A 42 -19.58 -9.32 9.02
N ILE A 43 -20.29 -10.20 8.29
CA ILE A 43 -20.61 -10.05 6.86
C ILE A 43 -21.29 -8.71 6.55
N SER A 44 -22.20 -8.25 7.42
CA SER A 44 -23.01 -7.05 7.20
C SER A 44 -22.84 -5.97 8.27
N THR A 45 -22.06 -6.23 9.32
CA THR A 45 -21.97 -5.33 10.49
C THR A 45 -20.54 -5.32 11.04
N ALA A 46 -20.08 -4.15 11.46
CA ALA A 46 -18.89 -4.04 12.30
C ALA A 46 -19.30 -3.62 13.72
N THR A 47 -18.67 -4.22 14.72
CA THR A 47 -19.00 -4.04 16.12
C THR A 47 -17.76 -3.59 16.89
N ILE A 48 -17.93 -2.53 17.67
CA ILE A 48 -16.87 -1.93 18.47
C ILE A 48 -17.35 -1.93 19.91
N SER A 49 -16.67 -2.72 20.75
CA SER A 49 -16.96 -2.79 22.18
C SER A 49 -16.13 -1.77 22.95
N CYS A 50 -16.71 -1.29 24.04
CA CYS A 50 -16.08 -0.38 24.99
C CYS A 50 -16.44 -0.85 26.39
N THR A 51 -15.45 -1.11 27.22
CA THR A 51 -15.66 -1.42 28.64
C THR A 51 -15.04 -0.33 29.48
N PHE A 52 -15.67 -0.01 30.60
CA PHE A 52 -15.13 0.98 31.51
C PHE A 52 -15.14 0.50 32.96
N ASN A 53 -14.35 1.16 33.77
CA ASN A 53 -14.38 1.03 35.21
C ASN A 53 -14.43 2.43 35.82
N ALA A 54 -15.19 2.58 36.90
CA ALA A 54 -15.38 3.85 37.58
C ALA A 54 -15.20 3.64 39.09
N SER A 55 -14.34 4.45 39.71
CA SER A 55 -14.14 4.45 41.17
C SER A 55 -14.33 5.85 41.73
N GLY A 56 -14.97 5.96 42.90
CA GLY A 56 -15.27 7.25 43.53
C GLY A 56 -16.25 8.12 42.73
N CYS A 57 -17.00 7.52 41.79
CA CYS A 57 -17.96 8.23 40.96
C CYS A 57 -19.38 8.17 41.53
N PRO A 58 -20.24 9.16 41.23
CA PRO A 58 -21.65 9.14 41.63
C PRO A 58 -22.37 7.90 41.08
N THR A 59 -23.43 7.46 41.75
CA THR A 59 -24.27 6.33 41.33
C THR A 59 -25.10 6.60 40.07
N SER A 60 -25.08 7.84 39.55
CA SER A 60 -25.75 8.20 38.31
C SER A 60 -25.13 7.50 37.10
N LEU A 61 -25.96 7.11 36.14
CA LEU A 61 -25.50 6.47 34.90
C LEU A 61 -24.57 7.39 34.10
N PRO A 62 -23.40 6.92 33.65
CA PRO A 62 -22.52 7.73 32.82
C PRO A 62 -23.08 7.91 31.42
N GLN A 63 -22.71 9.02 30.78
CA GLN A 63 -22.97 9.26 29.37
C GLN A 63 -21.90 8.57 28.53
N VAL A 64 -22.33 7.87 27.48
CA VAL A 64 -21.43 7.28 26.49
C VAL A 64 -21.50 8.08 25.21
N GLN A 65 -20.33 8.39 24.68
CA GLN A 65 -20.17 9.15 23.45
C GLN A 65 -19.28 8.38 22.49
N TRP A 66 -19.60 8.45 21.21
CA TRP A 66 -18.82 7.79 20.16
C TRP A 66 -18.31 8.81 19.16
N PHE A 67 -17.01 8.73 18.88
CA PHE A 67 -16.31 9.61 17.95
C PHE A 67 -15.65 8.78 16.86
N ARG A 68 -15.53 9.39 15.67
CA ARG A 68 -14.81 8.84 14.53
C ARG A 68 -13.68 9.79 14.15
N TYR A 69 -12.47 9.26 14.05
CA TYR A 69 -11.30 9.95 13.55
C TYR A 69 -10.97 9.41 12.16
N LEU A 70 -11.23 10.25 11.16
CA LEU A 70 -10.84 10.05 9.77
C LEU A 70 -9.41 10.60 9.58
N ALA A 71 -8.85 10.41 8.39
CA ALA A 71 -7.49 10.86 8.09
C ALA A 71 -7.31 12.38 8.24
N SER A 72 -8.35 13.17 7.95
CA SER A 72 -8.30 14.64 7.94
C SER A 72 -9.30 15.33 8.87
N THR A 73 -10.29 14.60 9.39
CA THR A 73 -11.39 15.17 10.17
C THR A 73 -11.76 14.25 11.34
N HIS A 74 -12.50 14.81 12.28
CA HIS A 74 -13.14 14.04 13.35
C HIS A 74 -14.63 14.36 13.39
N GLU A 75 -15.42 13.39 13.81
CA GLU A 75 -16.87 13.49 13.85
C GLU A 75 -17.42 12.87 15.13
N GLU A 76 -18.39 13.54 15.73
CA GLU A 76 -19.20 12.97 16.80
C GLU A 76 -20.32 12.14 16.18
N LEU A 77 -20.30 10.82 16.42
CA LEU A 77 -21.27 9.88 15.86
C LEU A 77 -22.54 9.82 16.69
N CYS A 78 -22.40 9.63 18.01
CA CYS A 78 -23.51 9.42 18.93
C CYS A 78 -23.26 10.20 20.23
N THR A 79 -24.04 11.27 20.46
CA THR A 79 -23.92 12.16 21.61
C THR A 79 -25.29 12.73 22.03
N PRO A 80 -26.12 12.02 22.84
CA PRO A 80 -26.20 10.58 23.12
C PRO A 80 -26.98 9.79 22.05
N VAL A 81 -27.63 10.51 21.12
CA VAL A 81 -28.35 9.94 19.97
C VAL A 81 -27.42 9.94 18.76
N CYS A 82 -27.50 8.90 17.95
CA CYS A 82 -26.68 8.77 16.74
C CYS A 82 -27.25 9.63 15.60
N LYS A 83 -26.37 10.33 14.87
CA LYS A 83 -26.77 11.26 13.79
C LYS A 83 -27.29 10.57 12.53
N ASP A 84 -26.78 9.39 12.18
CA ASP A 84 -27.01 8.77 10.86
C ASP A 84 -28.22 7.82 10.75
N GLY A 85 -29.33 8.10 11.43
CA GLY A 85 -30.65 7.50 11.13
C GLY A 85 -30.75 5.97 11.04
N GLY A 86 -29.80 5.22 11.61
CA GLY A 86 -29.74 3.75 11.54
C GLY A 86 -28.41 3.15 11.06
N LYS A 87 -27.49 3.94 10.48
CA LYS A 87 -26.14 3.44 10.12
C LYS A 87 -25.31 3.10 11.35
N PHE A 88 -25.31 4.01 12.33
CA PHE A 88 -24.67 3.82 13.62
C PHE A 88 -25.75 3.53 14.67
N LYS A 89 -25.55 2.46 15.43
CA LYS A 89 -26.38 2.11 16.58
C LYS A 89 -25.49 1.96 17.80
N ALA A 90 -25.60 2.92 18.72
CA ALA A 90 -24.95 2.85 20.01
C ALA A 90 -25.87 2.20 21.04
N THR A 91 -25.36 1.20 21.73
CA THR A 91 -25.98 0.62 22.92
C THR A 91 -25.23 1.17 24.12
N GLY A 92 -25.94 1.96 24.93
CA GLY A 92 -25.42 2.57 26.14
C GLY A 92 -25.24 1.56 27.29
N PRO A 93 -24.61 2.00 28.39
CA PRO A 93 -24.26 1.13 29.50
C PRO A 93 -25.48 1.05 30.41
N GLY A 94 -26.47 0.24 30.05
CA GLY A 94 -27.76 0.17 30.75
C GLY A 94 -27.62 0.02 32.27
N LEU A 95 -27.33 -1.19 32.76
CA LEU A 95 -26.94 -1.44 34.16
C LEU A 95 -25.48 -1.93 34.29
N GLY A 96 -24.80 -2.05 33.14
CA GLY A 96 -23.47 -2.63 33.04
C GLY A 96 -22.40 -1.58 32.81
N ASN A 97 -21.16 -2.05 32.75
CA ASN A 97 -19.97 -1.26 32.47
C ASN A 97 -19.47 -1.43 31.02
N HIS A 98 -20.39 -1.78 30.12
CA HIS A 98 -20.12 -2.08 28.72
C HIS A 98 -20.98 -1.21 27.82
N ALA A 99 -20.39 -0.74 26.73
CA ALA A 99 -21.04 -0.03 25.66
C ALA A 99 -20.62 -0.62 24.32
N LEU A 100 -21.48 -0.50 23.32
CA LEU A 100 -21.27 -1.12 22.02
C LEU A 100 -21.71 -0.17 20.91
N LEU A 101 -20.85 0.01 19.92
CA LEU A 101 -21.18 0.69 18.68
C LEU A 101 -21.29 -0.35 17.57
N GLN A 102 -22.46 -0.45 16.98
CA GLN A 102 -22.70 -1.24 15.79
C GLN A 102 -22.76 -0.32 14.57
N ILE A 103 -22.01 -0.69 13.55
CA ILE A 103 -21.94 -0.03 12.26
C ILE A 103 -22.58 -0.96 11.23
N ASN A 104 -23.73 -0.56 10.71
CA ASN A 104 -24.49 -1.34 9.75
C ASN A 104 -23.97 -1.11 8.33
N THR A 105 -23.83 -2.19 7.57
CA THR A 105 -23.36 -2.19 6.17
C THR A 105 -22.08 -1.35 5.98
N PRO A 106 -20.98 -1.69 6.69
CA PRO A 106 -19.76 -0.89 6.66
C PRO A 106 -19.19 -0.82 5.24
N THR A 107 -18.78 0.39 4.84
CA THR A 107 -18.19 0.70 3.53
C THR A 107 -16.73 1.13 3.68
N VAL A 108 -15.98 1.24 2.58
CA VAL A 108 -14.58 1.71 2.60
C VAL A 108 -14.44 3.07 3.30
N ASN A 109 -15.44 3.94 3.13
CA ASN A 109 -15.50 5.28 3.74
C ASN A 109 -15.70 5.24 5.27
N ASP A 110 -16.07 4.08 5.82
CA ASP A 110 -16.20 3.87 7.26
C ASP A 110 -14.89 3.39 7.89
N SER A 111 -13.82 3.23 7.10
CA SER A 111 -12.49 2.91 7.62
C SER A 111 -11.92 4.09 8.38
N ALA A 112 -11.76 3.94 9.70
CA ALA A 112 -11.40 5.01 10.61
C ALA A 112 -10.96 4.45 11.97
N ILE A 113 -10.51 5.34 12.86
CA ILE A 113 -10.32 5.03 14.28
C ILE A 113 -11.56 5.50 15.04
N TYR A 114 -12.20 4.59 15.75
CA TYR A 114 -13.40 4.86 16.53
C TYR A 114 -13.07 4.92 18.01
N VAL A 115 -13.46 6.01 18.67
CA VAL A 115 -13.12 6.27 20.06
C VAL A 115 -14.40 6.33 20.90
N CYS A 116 -14.40 5.58 21.99
CA CYS A 116 -15.46 5.60 23.00
C CYS A 116 -15.10 6.61 24.10
N GLY A 117 -16.02 7.48 24.47
CA GLY A 117 -15.92 8.40 25.60
C GLY A 117 -16.94 8.07 26.68
N ILE A 118 -16.51 8.07 27.94
CA ILE A 118 -17.36 7.89 29.11
C ILE A 118 -17.26 9.15 29.97
N ALA A 119 -18.41 9.72 30.35
CA ALA A 119 -18.47 10.94 31.14
C ALA A 119 -19.50 10.84 32.27
N PHE A 120 -19.08 11.14 33.50
CA PHE A 120 -19.98 11.39 34.62
C PHE A 120 -20.25 12.89 34.73
N SER A 121 -21.39 13.34 34.21
CA SER A 121 -21.76 14.77 34.18
C SER A 121 -21.84 15.42 35.57
N ASN A 122 -22.09 14.62 36.61
CA ASN A 122 -22.24 15.07 37.99
C ASN A 122 -20.92 15.16 38.76
N SER A 123 -19.77 15.05 38.09
CA SER A 123 -18.45 15.16 38.73
C SER A 123 -17.53 16.11 37.97
N ASN A 124 -16.93 17.04 38.71
CA ASN A 124 -15.99 18.04 38.19
C ASN A 124 -14.54 17.54 38.14
N ALA A 125 -14.26 16.30 38.55
CA ALA A 125 -12.91 15.75 38.49
C ALA A 125 -12.46 15.61 37.02
N SER A 126 -11.21 15.99 36.71
CA SER A 126 -10.66 15.79 35.36
C SER A 126 -10.65 14.33 34.92
N THR A 127 -10.63 13.41 35.89
CA THR A 127 -10.68 11.96 35.68
C THR A 127 -12.10 11.40 35.59
N SER A 128 -13.15 12.22 35.71
CA SER A 128 -14.55 11.78 35.59
C SER A 128 -15.00 11.61 34.14
N LYS A 129 -14.18 12.08 33.19
CA LYS A 129 -14.38 11.99 31.75
C LYS A 129 -13.14 11.41 31.11
N GLN A 130 -13.28 10.27 30.46
CA GLN A 130 -12.16 9.60 29.80
C GLN A 130 -12.57 8.98 28.47
N THR A 131 -11.59 8.85 27.59
CA THR A 131 -11.73 8.17 26.30
C THR A 131 -10.93 6.88 26.29
N GLY A 132 -11.38 5.90 25.51
CA GLY A 132 -10.58 4.72 25.22
C GLY A 132 -9.43 5.03 24.26
N GLY A 133 -8.53 4.07 24.09
CA GLY A 133 -7.38 4.18 23.18
C GLY A 133 -7.73 4.15 21.68
N GLY A 134 -9.02 4.00 21.34
CA GLY A 134 -9.49 3.88 19.98
C GLY A 134 -9.44 2.45 19.43
N THR A 135 -10.33 2.18 18.48
CA THR A 135 -10.44 0.91 17.75
C THR A 135 -10.35 1.18 16.26
N THR A 136 -9.44 0.50 15.59
CA THR A 136 -9.26 0.63 14.14
C THR A 136 -10.25 -0.25 13.40
N LEU A 137 -11.03 0.33 12.49
CA LEU A 137 -11.84 -0.39 11.53
C LEU A 137 -11.25 -0.18 10.14
N VAL A 138 -10.92 -1.26 9.45
CA VAL A 138 -10.50 -1.24 8.04
C VAL A 138 -11.51 -2.03 7.22
N VAL A 139 -12.21 -1.38 6.31
CA VAL A 139 -13.17 -2.02 5.41
C VAL A 139 -12.53 -2.10 4.02
N GLN A 140 -12.28 -3.32 3.57
CA GLN A 140 -11.79 -3.53 2.21
C GLN A 140 -12.95 -3.35 1.23
N GLY A 141 -12.71 -2.65 0.13
CA GLY A 141 -13.68 -2.54 -0.94
C GLY A 141 -13.99 -3.92 -1.49
N LYS A 142 -15.27 -4.20 -1.80
CA LYS A 142 -15.59 -5.34 -2.67
C LYS A 142 -14.78 -5.12 -3.94
N GLN A 143 -13.88 -6.05 -4.26
CA GLN A 143 -13.27 -6.08 -5.59
C GLN A 143 -14.46 -6.11 -6.56
N LYS A 144 -14.65 -5.05 -7.34
CA LYS A 144 -15.68 -5.05 -8.36
C LYS A 144 -15.35 -6.25 -9.26
N PRO A 145 -16.29 -7.18 -9.51
CA PRO A 145 -16.06 -8.18 -10.56
C PRO A 145 -15.66 -7.43 -11.83
N LEU A 146 -14.67 -7.97 -12.56
CA LEU A 146 -14.21 -7.35 -13.80
C LEU A 146 -15.44 -6.97 -14.64
N PRO A 147 -15.54 -5.73 -15.16
CA PRO A 147 -16.66 -5.34 -16.02
C PRO A 147 -16.82 -6.38 -17.13
N GLU A 148 -18.05 -6.79 -17.45
CA GLU A 148 -18.30 -7.82 -18.47
C GLU A 148 -17.62 -7.49 -19.81
N GLU A 149 -17.53 -6.19 -20.14
CA GLU A 149 -16.79 -5.66 -21.28
C GLU A 149 -15.28 -5.98 -21.23
N SER A 150 -14.67 -5.96 -20.03
CA SER A 150 -13.27 -6.30 -19.84
C SER A 150 -13.01 -7.79 -20.05
N VAL A 151 -13.95 -8.66 -19.66
CA VAL A 151 -13.84 -10.11 -19.90
C VAL A 151 -13.91 -10.40 -21.40
N LEU A 152 -14.87 -9.79 -22.10
CA LEU A 152 -15.03 -9.95 -23.54
C LEU A 152 -13.79 -9.47 -24.32
N MET A 153 -13.22 -8.32 -23.93
CA MET A 153 -11.97 -7.80 -24.51
C MET A 153 -10.77 -8.72 -24.29
N ILE A 154 -10.65 -9.34 -23.10
CA ILE A 154 -9.60 -10.33 -22.81
C ILE A 154 -9.79 -11.58 -23.68
N VAL A 155 -11.02 -12.08 -23.82
CA VAL A 155 -11.32 -13.24 -24.65
C VAL A 155 -11.02 -12.98 -26.13
N LEU A 156 -11.44 -11.83 -26.68
CA LEU A 156 -11.13 -11.45 -28.07
C LEU A 156 -9.63 -11.28 -28.30
N SER A 157 -8.93 -10.63 -27.36
CA SER A 157 -7.49 -10.41 -27.47
C SER A 157 -6.71 -11.73 -27.45
N THR A 158 -7.09 -12.65 -26.55
CA THR A 158 -6.46 -13.98 -26.48
C THR A 158 -6.74 -14.81 -27.73
N LEU A 159 -7.97 -14.79 -28.24
CA LEU A 159 -8.33 -15.49 -29.47
C LEU A 159 -7.56 -14.96 -30.68
N LEU A 160 -7.47 -13.64 -30.81
CA LEU A 160 -6.71 -12.99 -31.88
C LEU A 160 -5.22 -13.31 -31.79
N PHE A 161 -4.65 -13.34 -30.58
CA PHE A 161 -3.25 -13.70 -30.37
C PHE A 161 -2.97 -15.15 -30.80
N LEU A 162 -3.83 -16.09 -30.40
CA LEU A 162 -3.71 -17.50 -30.79
C LEU A 162 -3.84 -17.69 -32.30
N TYR A 163 -4.77 -16.97 -32.94
CA TYR A 163 -4.95 -16.99 -34.38
C TYR A 163 -3.70 -16.49 -35.13
N ASN A 164 -3.15 -15.35 -34.71
CA ASN A 164 -1.93 -14.81 -35.30
C ASN A 164 -0.72 -15.74 -35.08
N ALA A 165 -0.58 -16.32 -33.90
CA ALA A 165 0.47 -17.29 -33.60
C ALA A 165 0.37 -18.54 -34.49
N ALA A 166 -0.84 -19.03 -34.74
CA ALA A 166 -1.07 -20.17 -35.64
C ALA A 166 -0.69 -19.84 -37.10
N ILE A 167 -1.09 -18.68 -37.61
CA ILE A 167 -0.69 -18.22 -38.95
C ILE A 167 0.83 -18.12 -39.05
N LEU A 168 1.49 -17.52 -38.07
CA LEU A 168 2.95 -17.40 -38.04
C LEU A 168 3.62 -18.78 -38.02
N ALA A 169 3.11 -19.73 -37.23
CA ALA A 169 3.63 -21.09 -37.18
C ALA A 169 3.50 -21.80 -38.54
N VAL A 170 2.35 -21.65 -39.20
CA VAL A 170 2.11 -22.18 -40.54
C VAL A 170 3.05 -21.55 -41.57
N PHE A 171 3.22 -20.22 -41.52
CA PHE A 171 4.14 -19.50 -42.39
C PHE A 171 5.58 -19.98 -42.19
N ILE A 172 6.05 -20.05 -40.94
CA ILE A 172 7.38 -20.57 -40.61
C ILE A 172 7.56 -22.01 -41.13
N PHE A 173 6.54 -22.87 -40.99
CA PHE A 173 6.58 -24.24 -41.50
C PHE A 173 6.72 -24.27 -43.02
N PHE A 174 5.88 -23.52 -43.75
CA PHE A 174 5.95 -23.44 -45.22
C PHE A 174 7.27 -22.85 -45.72
N PHE A 175 7.77 -21.79 -45.09
CA PHE A 175 9.05 -21.18 -45.45
C PHE A 175 10.22 -22.13 -45.16
N LYS A 176 10.21 -22.82 -44.02
CA LYS A 176 11.23 -23.83 -43.67
C LYS A 176 11.19 -25.03 -44.63
N ALA A 177 10.00 -25.45 -45.06
CA ALA A 177 9.84 -26.51 -46.06
C ALA A 177 10.35 -26.07 -47.44
N LYS A 178 9.98 -24.86 -47.91
CA LYS A 178 10.51 -24.28 -49.17
C LYS A 178 12.02 -24.09 -49.13
N PHE A 179 12.59 -23.59 -48.03
CA PHE A 179 14.04 -23.46 -47.87
C PHE A 179 14.75 -24.81 -47.84
N LYS A 180 14.20 -25.83 -47.18
CA LYS A 180 14.75 -27.20 -47.22
C LYS A 180 14.73 -27.78 -48.63
N LEU A 181 13.66 -27.53 -49.39
CA LEU A 181 13.50 -28.03 -50.76
C LEU A 181 14.41 -27.29 -51.77
N LEU A 182 14.56 -25.96 -51.61
CA LEU A 182 15.51 -25.15 -52.38
C LEU A 182 16.97 -25.50 -52.04
N ARG A 183 17.30 -25.74 -50.76
CA ARG A 183 18.63 -26.20 -50.34
C ARG A 183 18.96 -27.58 -50.90
N LYS A 184 17.98 -28.50 -50.95
CA LYS A 184 18.13 -29.83 -51.58
C LYS A 184 18.29 -29.76 -53.11
N ARG A 185 17.72 -28.73 -53.76
CA ARG A 185 17.88 -28.48 -55.22
C ARG A 185 19.20 -27.78 -55.56
N GLY A 186 19.74 -26.96 -54.65
CA GLY A 186 21.06 -26.33 -54.79
C GLY A 186 22.24 -27.30 -54.63
N ASP A 187 22.08 -28.38 -53.86
CA ASP A 187 23.13 -29.38 -53.64
C ASP A 187 23.38 -30.29 -54.87
N LEU A 188 22.41 -30.38 -55.79
CA LEU A 188 22.54 -31.11 -57.06
C LEU A 188 23.02 -30.23 -58.22
N LYS A 189 23.08 -28.91 -58.04
CA LYS A 189 23.48 -27.97 -59.10
C LYS A 189 24.41 -26.90 -58.55
N GLY A 190 25.67 -27.29 -58.36
CA GLY A 190 26.79 -26.35 -58.26
C GLY A 190 27.61 -26.48 -56.98
N LYS A 191 28.76 -27.15 -57.08
CA LYS A 191 29.98 -26.70 -56.38
C LYS A 191 30.32 -25.29 -56.89
N HIS A 192 29.60 -24.29 -56.40
CA HIS A 192 30.01 -22.91 -56.60
C HIS A 192 31.04 -22.61 -55.50
N ASP A 193 32.28 -22.42 -55.94
CA ASP A 193 33.44 -22.14 -55.11
C ASP A 193 33.16 -20.90 -54.24
N LYS A 194 32.86 -21.13 -52.96
CA LYS A 194 32.60 -20.08 -51.96
C LYS A 194 33.83 -19.20 -51.69
N ASN A 195 34.97 -19.48 -52.33
CA ASN A 195 36.18 -18.68 -52.26
C ASN A 195 36.29 -17.58 -53.33
N SER A 196 35.42 -17.50 -54.34
CA SER A 196 35.63 -16.53 -55.44
C SER A 196 35.53 -15.07 -54.97
N GLY A 197 34.52 -14.73 -54.16
CA GLY A 197 34.37 -13.37 -53.62
C GLY A 197 35.50 -12.98 -52.66
N ARG A 198 36.00 -13.94 -51.87
CA ARG A 198 37.12 -13.71 -50.94
C ARG A 198 38.43 -13.47 -51.68
N ARG A 199 38.66 -14.19 -52.79
CA ARG A 199 39.81 -13.99 -53.69
C ARG A 199 39.76 -12.65 -54.42
N ILE A 200 38.57 -12.23 -54.86
CA ILE A 200 38.38 -10.92 -55.51
C ILE A 200 38.69 -9.78 -54.53
N CYS A 201 38.15 -9.82 -53.31
CA CYS A 201 38.45 -8.80 -52.30
C CYS A 201 39.94 -8.79 -51.88
N GLN A 202 40.58 -9.96 -51.82
CA GLN A 202 42.03 -10.05 -51.57
C GLN A 202 42.85 -9.44 -52.70
N ALA A 203 42.50 -9.71 -53.96
CA ALA A 203 43.18 -9.14 -55.13
C ALA A 203 43.03 -7.62 -55.19
N ILE A 204 41.82 -7.11 -54.91
CA ILE A 204 41.55 -5.66 -54.86
C ILE A 204 42.36 -4.99 -53.74
N ALA A 205 42.40 -5.59 -52.54
CA ALA A 205 43.18 -5.06 -51.43
C ALA A 205 44.69 -5.03 -51.77
N GLN A 206 45.23 -6.08 -52.39
CA GLN A 206 46.64 -6.14 -52.79
C GLN A 206 47.00 -5.05 -53.81
N GLU A 207 46.13 -4.78 -54.80
CA GLU A 207 46.30 -3.69 -55.77
C GLU A 207 46.31 -2.31 -55.09
N PHE A 208 45.41 -2.08 -54.13
CA PHE A 208 45.37 -0.82 -53.37
C PHE A 208 46.63 -0.61 -52.51
N TYR A 209 47.13 -1.65 -51.86
CA TYR A 209 48.38 -1.56 -51.10
C TYR A 209 49.58 -1.30 -52.01
N LYS A 210 49.66 -1.97 -53.16
CA LYS A 210 50.75 -1.78 -54.13
C LYS A 210 50.77 -0.35 -54.69
N LYS A 211 49.61 0.22 -55.04
CA LYS A 211 49.51 1.61 -55.51
C LYS A 211 49.87 2.62 -54.41
N ARG A 212 49.52 2.34 -53.15
CA ARG A 212 49.84 3.24 -52.02
C ARG A 212 51.33 3.26 -51.68
N TYR A 213 52.03 2.13 -51.86
CA TYR A 213 53.49 2.06 -51.72
C TYR A 213 54.23 2.71 -52.90
N ALA A 214 53.71 2.57 -54.14
CA ALA A 214 54.30 3.22 -55.32
C ALA A 214 54.17 4.76 -55.30
N VAL A 215 53.19 5.30 -54.59
CA VAL A 215 52.95 6.76 -54.50
C VAL A 215 53.72 7.41 -53.34
N ASN A 216 54.11 6.66 -52.30
CA ASN A 216 54.60 7.24 -51.04
C ASN A 216 56.04 6.88 -50.62
N SER A 217 56.87 6.24 -51.46
CA SER A 217 58.28 5.98 -51.10
C SER A 217 59.27 6.12 -52.28
N PRO A 218 60.45 6.72 -52.05
CA PRO A 218 61.58 6.76 -53.00
C PRO A 218 62.23 5.37 -53.18
N PRO A 219 63.02 5.12 -54.25
CA PRO A 219 63.36 3.77 -54.69
C PRO A 219 64.33 3.08 -53.72
N PRO A 220 64.08 1.82 -53.32
CA PRO A 220 65.12 0.96 -52.81
C PRO A 220 65.73 0.12 -53.93
N GLU A 221 67.05 0.07 -53.91
CA GLU A 221 67.89 -0.85 -54.67
C GLU A 221 67.54 -2.32 -54.40
N ASN A 222 67.55 -3.10 -55.49
CA ASN A 222 67.82 -4.53 -55.57
C ASN A 222 66.83 -5.55 -54.94
N VAL A 223 66.38 -6.45 -55.83
CA VAL A 223 66.24 -7.92 -55.69
C VAL A 223 64.86 -8.48 -56.12
N GLU A 224 64.97 -9.32 -57.16
CA GLU A 224 64.07 -10.38 -57.67
C GLU A 224 62.69 -10.01 -58.24
N ARG A 225 62.74 -9.76 -59.56
CA ARG A 225 61.70 -10.11 -60.52
C ARG A 225 61.47 -11.63 -60.48
N ASN A 226 60.25 -12.08 -60.18
CA ASN A 226 59.84 -13.40 -60.60
C ASN A 226 58.50 -13.34 -61.34
N ASP A 227 58.58 -13.73 -62.60
CA ASP A 227 57.50 -13.80 -63.57
C ASP A 227 56.54 -14.95 -63.23
N SER A 228 55.25 -14.69 -63.26
CA SER A 228 54.28 -15.70 -63.73
C SER A 228 52.96 -15.03 -64.08
N ILE A 229 52.88 -14.71 -65.37
CA ILE A 229 51.65 -14.61 -66.15
C ILE A 229 50.80 -15.86 -65.89
N TYR A 230 49.52 -15.70 -65.55
CA TYR A 230 48.52 -16.75 -65.79
C TYR A 230 47.23 -16.17 -66.39
N GLN A 231 46.87 -16.79 -67.50
CA GLN A 231 45.86 -16.44 -68.50
C GLN A 231 44.43 -16.66 -68.01
N ASN A 232 43.50 -15.84 -68.54
CA ASN A 232 42.07 -16.12 -68.55
C ASN A 232 41.74 -17.20 -69.60
N ARG A 233 41.07 -18.27 -69.19
CA ARG A 233 40.18 -19.08 -70.03
C ARG A 233 38.94 -19.44 -69.23
#